data_AF-A0A081SF34-F1
#
_entry.id   AF-A0A081SF34-F1
#
_cell.length_a   1.000
_cell.length_b   1.000
_cell.length_c   1.000
_cell.angle_alpha   90.00
_cell.angle_beta   90.00
_cell.angle_gamma   90.00
#
_symmetry.space_group_name_H-M   'P 1'
#
loop_
_entity.id
_entity.type
_entity.pdbx_description
1 polymer ?
#
loop_
_entity_poly.entity_id
_entity_poly.type
_entity_poly.pdbx_seq_one_letter_code
_entity_poly.pdbx_strand_id
1 'polypeptide(L)'
;MKNITIALLLLLAAVGCQNKTEISYEDFVRSVNKINEGQKEVYEKSQEMTKLIREVQRKYPNEKITFDTSLGLSPDQEKKLLELVQKEQDVSSRGLLQKILDSEKEIDGLKKQVQEIQDKLPTPHVVKKGETHRDIALSYLETVHKIDKEKAKELVDRVALVDEMEVGYYTWLYYNDGVFGTFVTQGESKVNPNKLRYSMRKRQLEKAREEGRQEGMQQAAPAPTATDSIK
;
A
#
# COMPACT_ATOMS: atom_id res chain seq x y z
N MET A 1 -12.93 -71.23 -24.32
CA MET A 1 -12.32 -70.13 -25.11
C MET A 1 -12.88 -68.83 -24.55
N LYS A 2 -12.24 -68.35 -23.48
CA LYS A 2 -11.36 -67.17 -23.41
C LYS A 2 -12.15 -65.85 -23.45
N ASN A 3 -12.23 -65.29 -22.24
CA ASN A 3 -13.01 -64.15 -21.79
C ASN A 3 -12.63 -62.86 -22.55
N ILE A 4 -13.64 -62.07 -22.88
CA ILE A 4 -13.50 -60.74 -23.47
C ILE A 4 -13.08 -59.76 -22.37
N THR A 5 -11.86 -59.26 -22.51
CA THR A 5 -11.24 -58.22 -21.69
C THR A 5 -11.91 -56.88 -22.00
N ILE A 6 -12.64 -56.29 -21.04
CA ILE A 6 -13.00 -54.87 -21.08
C ILE A 6 -12.09 -54.15 -20.09
N ALA A 7 -11.00 -53.58 -20.62
CA ALA A 7 -10.17 -52.63 -19.91
C ALA A 7 -10.90 -51.27 -19.93
N LEU A 8 -11.56 -50.92 -18.83
CA LEU A 8 -12.08 -49.58 -18.63
C LEU A 8 -10.93 -48.71 -18.12
N LEU A 9 -10.44 -47.83 -19.01
CA LEU A 9 -9.45 -46.80 -18.73
C LEU A 9 -9.87 -45.97 -17.51
N LEU A 10 -9.11 -46.08 -16.42
CA LEU A 10 -9.08 -45.10 -15.34
C LEU A 10 -8.46 -43.81 -15.89
N LEU A 11 -9.33 -42.85 -16.25
CA LEU A 11 -8.97 -41.44 -16.36
C LEU A 11 -8.66 -40.91 -14.95
N LEU A 12 -7.47 -41.21 -14.43
CA LEU A 12 -6.94 -40.52 -13.27
C LEU A 12 -6.43 -39.16 -13.73
N ALA A 13 -7.23 -38.17 -13.38
CA ALA A 13 -6.93 -36.76 -13.48
C ALA A 13 -5.60 -36.46 -12.77
N ALA A 14 -4.52 -36.41 -13.54
CA ALA A 14 -3.35 -35.62 -13.19
C ALA A 14 -3.73 -34.13 -13.38
N VAL A 15 -4.67 -33.66 -12.56
CA VAL A 15 -4.74 -32.24 -12.22
C VAL A 15 -3.41 -31.96 -11.57
N GLY A 16 -2.58 -31.19 -12.28
CA GLY A 16 -1.27 -30.79 -11.83
C GLY A 16 -1.38 -30.19 -10.43
N CYS A 17 -1.01 -30.98 -9.43
CA CYS A 17 -0.44 -30.47 -8.21
C CYS A 17 0.88 -29.82 -8.62
N GLN A 18 0.80 -28.59 -9.13
CA GLN A 18 1.91 -27.68 -9.04
C GLN A 18 2.16 -27.52 -7.54
N ASN A 19 3.15 -28.27 -7.05
CA ASN A 19 3.81 -27.98 -5.79
C ASN A 19 4.28 -26.53 -5.91
N LYS A 20 3.46 -25.58 -5.42
CA LYS A 20 3.95 -24.24 -5.10
C LYS A 20 5.01 -24.49 -4.04
N THR A 21 6.27 -24.44 -4.44
CA THR A 21 7.41 -24.45 -3.52
C THR A 21 7.08 -23.47 -2.41
N GLU A 22 6.95 -23.98 -1.20
CA GLU A 22 6.54 -23.17 -0.07
C GLU A 22 7.57 -22.06 0.12
N ILE A 23 7.13 -20.80 0.00
CA ILE A 23 8.03 -19.66 0.11
C ILE A 23 8.58 -19.61 1.54
N SER A 24 9.90 -19.42 1.69
CA SER A 24 10.48 -19.26 3.01
C SER A 24 9.98 -17.96 3.66
N TYR A 25 9.95 -17.90 5.00
CA TYR A 25 9.59 -16.66 5.70
C TYR A 25 10.48 -15.49 5.25
N GLU A 26 11.79 -15.72 5.14
CA GLU A 26 12.75 -14.69 4.73
C GLU A 26 12.48 -14.16 3.31
N ASP A 27 12.18 -15.05 2.36
CA ASP A 27 11.86 -14.64 0.99
C ASP A 27 10.51 -13.95 0.90
N PHE A 28 9.55 -14.35 1.73
CA PHE A 28 8.27 -13.66 1.87
C PHE A 28 8.48 -12.23 2.37
N VAL A 29 9.22 -12.05 3.47
CA VAL A 29 9.54 -10.72 4.02
C VAL A 29 10.29 -9.88 3.00
N ARG A 30 11.30 -10.45 2.34
CA ARG A 30 12.09 -9.77 1.29
C ARG A 30 11.20 -9.30 0.15
N SER A 31 10.25 -10.12 -0.28
CA SER A 31 9.34 -9.80 -1.38
C SER A 31 8.35 -8.70 -0.99
N VAL A 32 7.77 -8.76 0.21
CA VAL A 32 6.87 -7.70 0.70
C VAL A 32 7.61 -6.37 0.89
N ASN A 33 8.87 -6.41 1.35
CA ASN A 33 9.69 -5.20 1.44
C ASN A 33 9.95 -4.57 0.07
N LYS A 34 10.28 -5.38 -0.95
CA LYS A 34 10.43 -4.88 -2.32
C LYS A 34 9.14 -4.31 -2.90
N ILE A 35 7.98 -4.89 -2.58
CA ILE A 35 6.67 -4.33 -2.95
C ILE A 35 6.51 -2.94 -2.32
N ASN A 36 6.80 -2.80 -1.03
CA ASN A 36 6.71 -1.52 -0.33
C ASN A 36 7.67 -0.47 -0.89
N GLU A 37 8.91 -0.85 -1.20
CA GLU A 37 9.92 0.02 -1.81
C GLU A 37 9.47 0.47 -3.21
N GLY A 38 9.02 -0.46 -4.06
CA GLY A 38 8.52 -0.14 -5.39
C GLY A 38 7.27 0.76 -5.35
N GLN A 39 6.33 0.52 -4.43
CA GLN A 39 5.16 1.38 -4.22
C GLN A 39 5.56 2.79 -3.76
N LYS A 40 6.59 2.89 -2.90
CA LYS A 40 7.14 4.18 -2.47
C LYS A 40 7.78 4.93 -3.65
N GLU A 41 8.57 4.25 -4.47
CA GLU A 41 9.23 4.88 -5.62
C GLU A 41 8.22 5.33 -6.68
N VAL A 42 7.20 4.50 -6.97
CA VAL A 42 6.05 4.89 -7.80
C VAL A 42 5.41 6.17 -7.27
N TYR A 43 5.14 6.23 -5.96
CA TYR A 43 4.53 7.41 -5.35
C TYR A 43 5.42 8.67 -5.51
N GLU A 44 6.72 8.56 -5.23
CA GLU A 44 7.67 9.67 -5.33
C GLU A 44 7.75 10.19 -6.77
N LYS A 45 7.88 9.30 -7.76
CA LYS A 45 7.87 9.66 -9.19
C LYS A 45 6.54 10.25 -9.63
N SER A 46 5.40 9.74 -9.16
CA SER A 46 4.08 10.34 -9.44
C SER A 46 3.97 11.77 -8.89
N GLN A 47 4.59 12.07 -7.74
CA GLN A 47 4.64 13.44 -7.22
C GLN A 47 5.52 14.36 -8.10
N GLU A 48 6.66 13.87 -8.58
CA GLU A 48 7.52 14.62 -9.51
C GLU A 48 6.81 14.89 -10.85
N MET A 49 6.17 13.87 -11.41
CA MET A 49 5.35 14.01 -12.61
C MET A 49 4.23 15.03 -12.40
N THR A 50 3.56 15.02 -11.24
CA THR A 50 2.54 16.02 -10.89
C THR A 50 3.10 17.45 -10.87
N LYS A 51 4.36 17.64 -10.44
CA LYS A 51 5.01 18.96 -10.51
C LYS A 51 5.22 19.37 -11.96
N LEU A 52 5.77 18.49 -12.81
CA LEU A 52 5.97 18.75 -14.24
C LEU A 52 4.67 19.13 -14.95
N ILE A 53 3.59 18.42 -14.65
CA ILE A 53 2.25 18.71 -15.18
C ILE A 53 1.80 20.12 -14.80
N ARG A 54 2.04 20.56 -13.56
CA ARG A 54 1.73 21.95 -13.15
C ARG A 54 2.61 22.98 -13.87
N GLU A 55 3.85 22.64 -14.19
CA GLU A 55 4.71 23.54 -14.98
C GLU A 55 4.18 23.70 -16.40
N VAL A 56 3.79 22.59 -17.02
CA VAL A 56 3.14 22.58 -18.34
C VAL A 56 1.83 23.36 -18.29
N GLN A 57 0.92 23.10 -17.34
CA GLN A 57 -0.34 23.85 -17.21
C GLN A 57 -0.14 25.36 -17.09
N ARG A 58 0.93 25.83 -16.42
CA ARG A 58 1.28 27.26 -16.35
C ARG A 58 1.67 27.84 -17.72
N LYS A 59 2.34 27.05 -18.55
CA LYS A 59 2.72 27.44 -19.92
C LYS A 59 1.55 27.34 -20.91
N TYR A 60 0.60 26.44 -20.67
CA TYR A 60 -0.59 26.23 -21.50
C TYR A 60 -1.88 26.47 -20.73
N PRO A 61 -2.17 27.71 -20.28
CA PRO A 61 -3.34 28.00 -19.46
C PRO A 61 -4.68 27.70 -20.17
N ASN A 62 -4.69 27.70 -21.50
CA ASN A 62 -5.86 27.42 -22.33
C ASN A 62 -6.03 25.94 -22.65
N GLU A 63 -5.02 25.10 -22.38
CA GLU A 63 -5.14 23.66 -22.54
C GLU A 63 -5.47 23.01 -21.20
N LYS A 64 -6.67 22.43 -21.10
CA LYS A 64 -7.04 21.58 -19.96
C LYS A 64 -6.29 20.26 -20.03
N ILE A 65 -5.04 20.29 -19.60
CA ILE A 65 -4.20 19.12 -19.40
C ILE A 65 -4.44 18.65 -17.97
N THR A 66 -5.42 17.78 -17.76
CA THR A 66 -5.69 17.17 -16.45
C THR A 66 -5.30 15.70 -16.50
N PHE A 67 -4.33 15.33 -15.67
CA PHE A 67 -3.87 13.96 -15.54
C PHE A 67 -4.24 13.45 -14.14
N ASP A 68 -4.87 12.28 -14.06
CA ASP A 68 -5.11 11.63 -12.79
C ASP A 68 -3.87 10.82 -12.43
N THR A 69 -2.92 11.46 -11.75
CA THR A 69 -1.62 10.84 -11.46
C THR A 69 -1.67 9.88 -10.27
N SER A 70 -2.85 9.63 -9.69
CA SER A 70 -2.98 8.76 -8.52
C SER A 70 -2.64 7.30 -8.84
N LEU A 71 -2.81 6.88 -10.10
CA LEU A 71 -2.52 5.53 -10.59
C LEU A 71 -1.72 5.50 -11.90
N GLY A 72 -1.16 6.62 -12.35
CA GLY A 72 -0.54 6.79 -13.68
C GLY A 72 -1.48 7.40 -14.72
N LEU A 73 -0.96 7.69 -15.91
CA LEU A 73 -1.73 8.23 -17.02
C LEU A 73 -2.62 7.15 -17.65
N SER A 74 -3.85 7.50 -18.01
CA SER A 74 -4.66 6.63 -18.86
C SER A 74 -4.08 6.55 -20.29
N PRO A 75 -4.39 5.51 -21.08
CA PRO A 75 -3.95 5.43 -22.47
C PRO A 75 -4.36 6.65 -23.32
N ASP A 76 -5.56 7.20 -23.06
CA ASP A 76 -6.03 8.41 -23.73
C ASP A 76 -5.24 9.66 -23.31
N GLN A 77 -4.85 9.74 -22.04
CA GLN A 77 -4.00 10.80 -21.52
C GLN A 77 -2.59 10.72 -22.09
N GLU A 78 -2.02 9.52 -22.20
CA GLU A 78 -0.72 9.29 -22.81
C GLU A 78 -0.73 9.67 -24.30
N LYS A 79 -1.75 9.23 -25.05
CA LYS A 79 -1.92 9.59 -26.46
C LYS A 79 -2.03 11.10 -26.65
N LYS A 80 -2.84 11.78 -25.83
CA LYS A 80 -2.96 13.24 -25.89
C LYS A 80 -1.61 13.91 -25.63
N LEU A 81 -0.85 13.42 -24.64
CA LEU A 81 0.47 13.97 -24.33
C LEU A 81 1.46 13.76 -25.48
N LEU A 82 1.45 12.60 -26.14
CA LEU A 82 2.25 12.33 -27.34
C LEU A 82 1.90 13.31 -28.48
N GLU A 83 0.62 13.55 -28.73
CA GLU A 83 0.18 14.51 -29.74
C GLU A 83 0.64 15.93 -29.44
N LEU A 84 0.62 16.34 -28.15
CA LEU A 84 1.12 17.64 -27.73
C LEU A 84 2.63 17.78 -27.96
N VAL A 85 3.42 16.75 -27.62
CA VAL A 85 4.87 16.74 -27.88
C VAL A 85 5.17 16.95 -29.37
N GLN A 86 4.41 16.31 -30.25
CA GLN A 86 4.61 16.39 -31.70
C GLN A 86 4.25 17.76 -32.29
N LYS A 87 3.19 18.39 -31.77
CA LYS A 87 2.71 19.70 -32.24
C LYS A 87 3.53 20.85 -31.66
N GLU A 88 4.12 20.66 -30.48
CA GLU A 88 4.85 21.70 -29.77
C GLU A 88 6.11 22.13 -30.53
N GLN A 89 6.28 23.44 -30.72
CA GLN A 89 7.41 24.03 -31.45
C GLN A 89 8.49 24.57 -30.50
N ASP A 90 8.11 25.04 -29.31
CA ASP A 90 9.03 25.51 -28.28
C ASP A 90 9.81 24.34 -27.68
N VAL A 91 11.13 24.38 -27.84
CA VAL A 91 12.05 23.33 -27.36
C VAL A 91 11.94 23.14 -25.85
N SER A 92 11.76 24.23 -25.10
CA SER A 92 11.65 24.16 -23.63
C SER A 92 10.40 23.40 -23.21
N SER A 93 9.25 23.72 -23.81
CA SER A 93 7.97 23.12 -23.45
C SER A 93 7.84 21.70 -23.99
N ARG A 94 8.36 21.41 -25.18
CA ARG A 94 8.52 20.05 -25.69
C ARG A 94 9.35 19.18 -24.74
N GLY A 95 10.43 19.73 -24.19
CA GLY A 95 11.25 19.05 -23.17
C GLY A 95 10.48 18.73 -21.89
N LEU A 96 9.61 19.62 -21.41
CA LEU A 96 8.77 19.35 -20.23
C LEU A 96 7.74 18.24 -20.50
N LEU A 97 7.07 18.29 -21.66
CA LEU A 97 6.11 17.26 -22.06
C LEU A 97 6.78 15.89 -22.23
N GLN A 98 7.99 15.85 -22.80
CA GLN A 98 8.78 14.62 -22.92
C GLN A 98 9.14 14.03 -21.55
N LYS A 99 9.55 14.88 -20.58
CA LYS A 99 9.83 14.42 -19.21
C LYS A 99 8.61 13.80 -18.53
N ILE A 100 7.39 14.28 -18.82
CA ILE A 100 6.15 13.66 -18.30
C ILE A 100 5.98 12.26 -18.89
N LEU A 101 6.16 12.08 -20.21
CA LEU A 101 6.10 10.76 -20.85
C LEU A 101 7.14 9.79 -20.31
N ASP A 102 8.37 10.27 -20.12
CA ASP A 102 9.47 9.44 -19.62
C ASP A 102 9.17 9.02 -18.16
N SER A 103 8.68 9.95 -17.33
CA SER A 103 8.26 9.66 -15.96
C SER A 103 7.14 8.61 -15.91
N GLU A 104 6.18 8.68 -16.82
CA GLU A 104 5.09 7.69 -16.90
C GLU A 104 5.62 6.30 -17.24
N LYS A 105 6.51 6.18 -18.23
CA LYS A 105 7.14 4.91 -18.58
C LYS A 105 7.91 4.28 -17.42
N GLU A 106 8.63 5.11 -16.66
CA GLU A 106 9.35 4.64 -15.47
C GLU A 106 8.37 4.15 -14.39
N ILE A 107 7.31 4.91 -14.12
CA ILE A 107 6.26 4.53 -13.17
C ILE A 107 5.63 3.18 -13.58
N ASP A 108 5.30 3.00 -14.85
CA ASP A 108 4.72 1.75 -15.35
C ASP A 108 5.69 0.58 -15.30
N GLY A 109 6.98 0.82 -15.55
CA GLY A 109 8.03 -0.18 -15.34
C GLY A 109 8.08 -0.64 -13.88
N LEU A 110 8.06 0.29 -12.93
CA LEU A 110 8.06 -0.02 -11.49
C LEU A 110 6.79 -0.76 -11.06
N LYS A 111 5.61 -0.36 -11.54
CA LYS A 111 4.35 -1.07 -11.26
C LYS A 111 4.40 -2.51 -11.75
N LYS A 112 4.94 -2.75 -12.94
CA LYS A 112 5.11 -4.12 -13.47
C LYS A 112 6.04 -4.95 -12.59
N GLN A 113 7.16 -4.39 -12.14
CA GLN A 113 8.07 -5.07 -11.21
C GLN A 113 7.38 -5.40 -9.88
N VAL A 114 6.58 -4.48 -9.34
CA VAL A 114 5.77 -4.73 -8.13
C VAL A 114 4.79 -5.88 -8.38
N GLN A 115 4.08 -5.86 -9.51
CA GLN A 115 3.12 -6.91 -9.88
C GLN A 115 3.80 -8.28 -10.02
N GLU A 116 4.95 -8.36 -10.68
CA GLU A 116 5.72 -9.61 -10.85
C GLU A 116 6.16 -10.22 -9.50
N ILE A 117 6.37 -9.40 -8.47
CA ILE A 117 6.66 -9.86 -7.12
C ILE A 117 5.37 -10.33 -6.43
N GLN A 118 4.29 -9.56 -6.57
CA GLN A 118 2.98 -9.91 -6.00
C GLN A 118 2.46 -11.25 -6.55
N ASP A 119 2.64 -11.51 -7.85
CA ASP A 119 2.20 -12.75 -8.51
C ASP A 119 2.90 -14.01 -7.97
N LYS A 120 4.07 -13.85 -7.34
CA LYS A 120 4.83 -14.94 -6.71
C LYS A 120 4.44 -15.16 -5.25
N LEU A 121 3.71 -14.23 -4.64
CA LEU A 121 3.27 -14.33 -3.26
C LEU A 121 1.88 -14.98 -3.16
N PRO A 122 1.54 -15.57 -2.00
CA PRO A 122 0.16 -15.87 -1.66
C PRO A 122 -0.73 -14.63 -1.80
N THR A 123 -1.94 -14.81 -2.32
CA THR A 123 -2.90 -13.72 -2.50
C THR A 123 -3.11 -12.97 -1.18
N PRO A 124 -2.94 -11.64 -1.15
CA PRO A 124 -3.14 -10.88 0.06
C PRO A 124 -4.63 -10.75 0.39
N HIS A 125 -4.94 -10.49 1.65
CA HIS A 125 -6.28 -10.06 2.03
C HIS A 125 -6.45 -8.57 1.71
N VAL A 126 -7.50 -8.22 0.97
CA VAL A 126 -7.85 -6.81 0.68
C VAL A 126 -8.74 -6.28 1.79
N VAL A 127 -8.26 -5.27 2.50
CA VAL A 127 -8.96 -4.67 3.65
C VAL A 127 -10.30 -4.08 3.22
N LYS A 128 -11.35 -4.46 3.94
CA LYS A 128 -12.71 -3.94 3.81
C LYS A 128 -13.03 -2.99 4.94
N LYS A 129 -14.13 -2.25 4.76
CA LYS A 129 -14.58 -1.26 5.74
C LYS A 129 -14.83 -1.91 7.11
N GLY A 130 -14.16 -1.39 8.14
CA GLY A 130 -14.34 -1.83 9.52
C GLY A 130 -13.51 -3.04 9.93
N GLU A 131 -12.72 -3.63 9.03
CA GLU A 131 -11.79 -4.69 9.38
C GLU A 131 -10.55 -4.11 10.08
N THR A 132 -10.09 -4.78 11.14
CA THR A 132 -8.82 -4.46 11.78
C THR A 132 -7.74 -5.44 11.34
N HIS A 133 -6.47 -5.03 11.44
CA HIS A 133 -5.34 -5.91 11.11
C HIS A 133 -5.36 -7.18 11.98
N ARG A 134 -5.73 -7.05 13.25
CA ARG A 134 -5.87 -8.16 14.19
C ARG A 134 -6.93 -9.16 13.74
N ASP A 135 -8.11 -8.68 13.37
CA ASP A 135 -9.23 -9.56 12.98
C ASP A 135 -8.89 -10.36 11.71
N ILE A 136 -8.22 -9.69 10.75
CA ILE A 136 -7.74 -10.33 9.52
C ILE A 136 -6.71 -11.43 9.85
N ALA A 137 -5.75 -11.13 10.72
CA ALA A 137 -4.71 -12.07 11.13
C ALA A 137 -5.26 -13.29 11.89
N LEU A 138 -6.17 -13.08 12.84
CA LEU A 138 -6.83 -14.16 13.58
C LEU A 138 -7.68 -15.02 12.65
N SER A 139 -8.49 -14.39 11.80
CA SER A 139 -9.32 -15.09 10.82
C SER A 139 -8.47 -15.97 9.90
N TYR A 140 -7.34 -15.48 9.41
CA TYR A 140 -6.42 -16.27 8.59
C TYR A 140 -5.92 -17.53 9.31
N LEU A 141 -5.42 -17.40 10.53
CA LEU A 141 -4.90 -18.53 11.30
C LEU A 141 -5.99 -19.55 11.65
N GLU A 142 -7.17 -19.09 12.08
CA GLU A 142 -8.27 -19.96 12.48
C GLU A 142 -8.98 -20.61 11.28
N THR A 143 -9.21 -19.87 10.20
CA THR A 143 -10.04 -20.34 9.08
C THR A 143 -9.22 -21.04 8.01
N VAL A 144 -8.02 -20.55 7.69
CA VAL A 144 -7.17 -21.13 6.62
C VAL A 144 -6.30 -22.24 7.19
N HIS A 145 -5.61 -21.98 8.30
CA HIS A 145 -4.65 -22.92 8.90
C HIS A 145 -5.22 -23.77 10.04
N LYS A 146 -6.50 -23.57 10.40
CA LYS A 146 -7.22 -24.35 11.42
C LYS A 146 -6.51 -24.37 12.78
N ILE A 147 -5.80 -23.29 13.10
CA ILE A 147 -5.14 -23.10 14.39
C ILE A 147 -6.21 -22.80 15.44
N ASP A 148 -6.05 -23.36 16.64
CA ASP A 148 -6.96 -23.07 17.73
C ASP A 148 -6.91 -21.59 18.12
N LYS A 149 -8.04 -21.08 18.62
CA LYS A 149 -8.22 -19.66 18.90
C LYS A 149 -7.18 -19.10 19.87
N GLU A 150 -6.83 -19.83 20.92
CA GLU A 150 -5.87 -19.35 21.91
C GLU A 150 -4.46 -19.31 21.31
N LYS A 151 -4.07 -20.32 20.55
CA LYS A 151 -2.79 -20.32 19.84
C LYS A 151 -2.72 -19.25 18.75
N ALA A 152 -3.81 -19.00 18.04
CA ALA A 152 -3.88 -17.94 17.05
C ALA A 152 -3.66 -16.56 17.69
N LYS A 153 -4.28 -16.28 18.84
CA LYS A 153 -4.02 -15.07 19.62
C LYS A 153 -2.56 -14.94 20.03
N GLU A 154 -1.97 -16.01 20.59
CA GLU A 154 -0.55 -16.00 20.97
C GLU A 154 0.39 -15.69 19.79
N LEU A 155 0.07 -16.19 18.59
CA LEU A 155 0.82 -15.89 17.37
C LEU A 155 0.66 -14.42 16.95
N VAL A 156 -0.58 -13.92 16.96
CA VAL A 156 -0.89 -12.53 16.57
C VAL A 156 -0.32 -11.50 17.55
N ASP A 157 -0.27 -11.80 18.85
CA ASP A 157 0.26 -10.89 19.87
C ASP A 157 1.78 -10.73 19.80
N ARG A 158 2.48 -11.64 19.11
CA ARG A 158 3.94 -11.59 18.92
C ARG A 158 4.38 -10.77 17.72
N VAL A 159 3.46 -10.33 16.86
CA VAL A 159 3.77 -9.59 15.63
C VAL A 159 3.34 -8.13 15.74
N ALA A 160 4.05 -7.25 15.03
CA ALA A 160 3.70 -5.85 14.96
C ALA A 160 2.46 -5.66 14.08
N LEU A 161 1.36 -5.23 14.69
CA LEU A 161 0.14 -4.88 13.97
C LEU A 161 0.15 -3.41 13.55
N VAL A 162 -0.75 -3.09 12.63
CA VAL A 162 -0.99 -1.75 12.14
C VAL A 162 -2.37 -1.37 12.65
N ASP A 163 -2.43 -0.29 13.42
CA ASP A 163 -3.67 0.14 14.07
C ASP A 163 -4.68 0.69 13.06
N GLU A 164 -4.19 1.51 12.12
CA GLU A 164 -5.01 2.19 11.12
C GLU A 164 -5.00 1.41 9.81
N MET A 165 -6.15 0.82 9.47
CA MET A 165 -6.35 0.03 8.27
C MET A 165 -7.32 0.73 7.32
N GLU A 166 -6.82 1.18 6.19
CA GLU A 166 -7.63 1.80 5.14
C GLU A 166 -8.18 0.75 4.17
N VAL A 167 -9.37 1.01 3.66
CA VAL A 167 -9.99 0.16 2.64
C VAL A 167 -9.07 0.09 1.41
N GLY A 168 -8.87 -1.12 0.90
CA GLY A 168 -7.98 -1.39 -0.24
C GLY A 168 -6.54 -1.70 0.13
N TYR A 169 -6.12 -1.57 1.40
CA TYR A 169 -4.83 -2.08 1.83
C TYR A 169 -4.70 -3.59 1.58
N TYR A 170 -3.50 -4.01 1.20
CA TYR A 170 -3.19 -5.42 1.06
C TYR A 170 -2.49 -5.89 2.33
N THR A 171 -3.11 -6.85 3.00
CA THR A 171 -2.56 -7.53 4.18
C THR A 171 -1.99 -8.86 3.74
N TRP A 172 -0.66 -8.93 3.70
CA TRP A 172 0.10 -10.14 3.39
C TRP A 172 0.22 -10.98 4.66
N LEU A 173 -0.17 -12.24 4.58
CA LEU A 173 -0.24 -13.16 5.70
C LEU A 173 0.62 -14.38 5.39
N TYR A 174 1.53 -14.69 6.31
CA TYR A 174 2.40 -15.85 6.24
C TYR A 174 2.18 -16.72 7.46
N TYR A 175 1.97 -18.01 7.24
CA TYR A 175 2.08 -19.01 8.28
C TYR A 175 2.66 -20.29 7.71
N ASN A 176 3.75 -20.76 8.33
CA ASN A 176 4.31 -22.08 8.10
C ASN A 176 5.02 -22.54 9.37
N ASP A 177 4.87 -23.82 9.75
CA ASP A 177 5.58 -24.46 10.86
C ASP A 177 5.63 -23.63 12.16
N GLY A 178 4.50 -23.02 12.54
CA GLY A 178 4.39 -22.23 13.77
C GLY A 178 5.00 -20.83 13.70
N VAL A 179 5.58 -20.44 12.55
CA VAL A 179 6.06 -19.09 12.28
C VAL A 179 4.95 -18.30 11.61
N PHE A 180 4.46 -17.26 12.30
CA PHE A 180 3.46 -16.34 11.77
C PHE A 180 4.07 -14.97 11.51
N GLY A 181 3.69 -14.35 10.38
CA GLY A 181 4.03 -12.97 10.10
C GLY A 181 2.95 -12.29 9.26
N THR A 182 2.81 -10.98 9.44
CA THR A 182 1.85 -10.19 8.69
C THR A 182 2.39 -8.80 8.37
N PHE A 183 2.04 -8.32 7.19
CA PHE A 183 2.61 -7.09 6.63
C PHE A 183 1.55 -6.36 5.80
N VAL A 184 1.50 -5.04 5.94
CA VAL A 184 0.54 -4.20 5.23
C VAL A 184 1.25 -3.39 4.16
N THR A 185 0.72 -3.43 2.95
CA THR A 185 1.17 -2.61 1.81
C THR A 185 -0.01 -1.79 1.27
N GLN A 186 0.27 -0.78 0.44
CA GLN A 186 -0.75 0.17 0.00
C GLN A 186 -1.91 -0.49 -0.77
N GLY A 187 -1.64 -1.54 -1.54
CA GLY A 187 -2.64 -2.22 -2.35
C GLY A 187 -3.38 -1.25 -3.28
N GLU A 188 -4.71 -1.29 -3.24
CA GLU A 188 -5.62 -0.44 -4.02
C GLU A 188 -5.92 0.91 -3.37
N SER A 189 -5.42 1.14 -2.16
CA SER A 189 -5.70 2.38 -1.43
C SER A 189 -4.94 3.57 -2.03
N LYS A 190 -5.55 4.75 -1.96
CA LYS A 190 -4.93 6.03 -2.36
C LYS A 190 -3.88 6.53 -1.37
N VAL A 191 -3.84 5.98 -0.15
CA VAL A 191 -2.99 6.47 0.95
C VAL A 191 -1.93 5.43 1.30
N ASN A 192 -0.66 5.75 1.17
CA ASN A 192 0.40 4.82 1.59
C ASN A 192 0.38 4.60 3.13
N PRO A 193 0.42 3.34 3.64
CA PRO A 193 0.39 3.05 5.08
C PRO A 193 1.49 3.75 5.89
N ASN A 194 2.71 3.85 5.35
CA ASN A 194 3.82 4.51 6.03
C ASN A 194 3.59 6.03 6.16
N LYS A 195 2.97 6.63 5.14
CA LYS A 195 2.60 8.05 5.17
C LYS A 195 1.50 8.31 6.19
N LEU A 196 0.49 7.43 6.25
CA LEU A 196 -0.57 7.52 7.25
C LEU A 196 0.01 7.45 8.67
N ARG A 197 0.84 6.44 8.94
CA ARG A 197 1.52 6.27 10.24
C ARG A 197 2.35 7.51 10.63
N TYR A 198 3.12 8.06 9.69
CA TYR A 198 3.88 9.28 9.95
C TYR A 198 2.98 10.49 10.26
N SER A 199 1.92 10.67 9.48
CA SER A 199 0.98 11.79 9.65
C SER A 199 0.24 11.73 10.99
N MET A 200 -0.15 10.53 11.43
CA MET A 200 -0.82 10.30 12.71
C MET A 200 0.13 10.54 13.87
N ARG A 201 1.35 9.99 13.81
CA ARG A 201 2.39 10.25 14.82
C ARG A 201 2.69 11.74 14.94
N LYS A 202 2.78 12.46 13.81
CA LYS A 202 2.97 13.91 13.81
C LYS A 202 1.81 14.64 14.49
N ARG A 203 0.56 14.31 14.16
CA ARG A 203 -0.64 14.89 14.79
C ARG A 203 -0.69 14.63 16.30
N GLN A 204 -0.36 13.41 16.73
CA GLN A 204 -0.30 13.05 18.15
C GLN A 204 0.77 13.87 18.89
N LEU A 205 1.95 14.02 18.29
CA LEU A 205 3.02 14.86 18.85
C LEU A 205 2.62 16.34 18.93
N GLU A 206 1.93 16.86 17.91
CA GLU A 206 1.40 18.22 17.92
C GLU A 206 0.32 18.42 18.99
N LYS A 207 -0.60 17.45 19.15
CA LYS A 207 -1.61 17.47 20.20
C LYS A 207 -0.98 17.44 21.59
N ALA A 208 -0.02 16.54 21.83
CA ALA A 208 0.69 16.45 23.10
C ALA A 208 1.49 17.72 23.43
N ARG A 209 2.07 18.37 22.43
CA ARG A 209 2.74 19.68 22.61
C ARG A 209 1.75 20.76 23.01
N GLU A 210 0.60 20.81 22.35
CA GLU A 210 -0.43 21.80 22.67
C GLU A 210 -1.01 21.57 24.07
N GLU A 211 -1.30 20.32 24.44
CA GLU A 211 -1.71 19.94 25.80
C GLU A 211 -0.67 20.35 26.84
N GLY A 212 0.61 20.03 26.62
CA GLY A 212 1.69 20.44 27.53
C GLY A 212 1.86 21.97 27.61
N ARG A 213 1.61 22.71 26.52
CA ARG A 213 1.62 24.17 26.52
C ARG A 213 0.47 24.74 27.35
N GLN A 214 -0.72 24.16 27.22
CA GLN A 214 -1.91 24.56 27.98
C GLN A 214 -1.74 24.24 29.47
N GLU A 215 -1.24 23.06 29.82
CA GLU A 215 -0.90 22.70 31.20
C GLU A 215 0.16 23.64 31.80
N GLY A 216 1.22 23.94 31.03
CA GLY A 216 2.23 24.90 31.46
C GLY A 216 1.68 26.31 31.68
N MET A 217 0.75 26.77 30.84
CA MET A 217 0.05 28.05 31.02
C MET A 217 -0.87 28.05 32.24
N GLN A 218 -1.54 26.94 32.53
CA GLN A 218 -2.38 26.80 33.72
C GLN A 218 -1.55 26.76 35.02
N GLN A 219 -0.38 26.10 34.99
CA GLN A 219 0.53 26.07 36.13
C GLN A 219 1.28 27.39 36.35
N ALA A 220 1.52 28.15 35.28
CA ALA A 220 2.13 29.48 35.34
C ALA A 220 1.12 30.61 35.61
N ALA A 221 -0.18 30.32 35.62
CA ALA A 221 -1.19 31.29 36.02
C ALA A 221 -1.00 31.61 37.52
N PRO A 222 -0.84 32.90 37.90
CA PRO A 222 -0.68 33.26 39.30
C PRO A 222 -1.90 32.79 40.08
N ALA A 223 -1.66 32.18 41.25
CA ALA A 223 -2.73 31.81 42.16
C ALA A 223 -3.65 33.02 42.38
N PRO A 224 -4.98 32.85 42.37
CA PRO A 224 -5.90 33.96 42.55
C PRO A 224 -5.49 34.69 43.83
N THR A 225 -5.13 35.97 43.69
CA THR A 225 -4.71 36.81 44.80
C THR A 225 -5.82 36.79 45.84
N ALA A 226 -5.58 36.06 46.92
CA ALA A 226 -6.33 36.20 48.15
C ALA A 226 -6.00 37.58 48.73
N THR A 227 -6.69 38.60 48.24
CA THR A 227 -6.89 39.84 48.98
C THR A 227 -8.27 39.71 49.63
N ASP A 228 -8.35 39.36 50.92
CA ASP A 228 -8.37 40.32 52.04
C ASP A 228 -9.42 41.44 51.77
N SER A 229 -10.45 41.69 52.57
CA SER A 229 -10.53 41.57 54.03
C SER A 229 -12.00 41.74 54.45
N ILE A 230 -12.37 41.10 55.57
CA ILE A 230 -12.85 41.78 56.78
C ILE A 230 -13.78 42.99 56.56
N LYS A 231 -15.09 42.78 56.76
CA LYS A 231 -15.87 43.49 57.78
C LYS A 231 -17.17 42.75 58.08
#